data_AF-A0A930WI08-F1
#
_entry.id   AF-A0A930WI08-F1
#
_cell.length_a   1.000
_cell.length_b   1.000
_cell.length_c   1.000
_cell.angle_alpha   90.00
_cell.angle_beta   90.00
_cell.angle_gamma   90.00
#
_symmetry.space_group_name_H-M   'P 1'
#
loop_
_entity.id
_entity.type
_entity.pdbx_description
1 polymer ?
#
loop_
_entity_poly.entity_id
_entity_poly.type
_entity_poly.pdbx_seq_one_letter_code
_entity_poly.pdbx_strand_id
1 'polypeptide(L)'
;MKKKILAAALGAAIGLSMTATSTDAHGVFFANRVDTKALVLGEGPLDNAYDPACVQRIDAYDVNFQPTTVERVDGEKNITIVPGDDLGVTATFFDYGYFAKTTDGKVIPTRDYSNIENLVSVTYAYKYNVHYWSDKVRPAGLYNVPIQIVPMVNPLTLRRGDTLNLRIYK
;
A
#
# COMPACT_ATOMS: atom_id res chain seq x y z
N MET A 1 -26.43 -13.56 43.89
CA MET A 1 -25.16 -12.79 43.86
C MET A 1 -24.09 -13.44 42.99
N LYS A 2 -23.80 -14.74 43.12
CA LYS A 2 -22.73 -15.44 42.37
C LYS A 2 -22.82 -15.34 40.83
N LYS A 3 -24.03 -15.44 40.24
CA LYS A 3 -24.23 -15.34 38.78
C LYS A 3 -23.96 -13.94 38.20
N LYS A 4 -24.25 -12.87 38.97
CA LYS A 4 -23.99 -11.48 38.55
C LYS A 4 -22.50 -11.14 38.57
N ILE A 5 -21.77 -11.68 39.55
CA ILE A 5 -20.31 -11.54 39.65
C ILE A 5 -19.62 -12.32 38.53
N LEU A 6 -20.09 -13.53 38.20
CA LEU A 6 -19.56 -14.32 37.08
C LEU A 6 -19.81 -13.63 35.73
N ALA A 7 -21.00 -13.06 35.51
CA ALA A 7 -21.30 -12.31 34.29
C ALA A 7 -20.45 -11.04 34.16
N ALA A 8 -20.22 -10.31 35.26
CA ALA A 8 -19.33 -9.15 35.28
C ALA A 8 -17.87 -9.53 35.02
N ALA A 9 -17.40 -10.65 35.58
CA ALA A 9 -16.05 -11.16 35.34
C ALA A 9 -15.85 -11.61 33.89
N LEU A 10 -16.88 -12.23 33.27
CA LEU A 10 -16.84 -12.64 31.87
C LEU A 10 -16.85 -11.42 30.92
N GLY A 11 -17.68 -10.41 31.23
CA GLY A 11 -17.71 -9.15 30.49
C GLY A 11 -16.38 -8.39 30.58
N ALA A 12 -15.74 -8.37 31.76
CA ALA A 12 -14.42 -7.78 31.94
C ALA A 12 -13.33 -8.55 31.17
N ALA A 13 -13.36 -9.89 31.21
CA ALA A 13 -12.40 -10.72 30.48
C ALA A 13 -12.49 -10.53 28.96
N ILE A 14 -13.70 -10.36 28.41
CA ILE A 14 -13.91 -10.04 26.99
C ILE A 14 -13.47 -8.60 26.68
N GLY A 15 -13.74 -7.64 27.56
CA GLY A 15 -13.29 -6.26 27.39
C GLY A 15 -11.76 -6.11 27.39
N LEU A 16 -11.06 -6.92 28.20
CA LEU A 16 -9.59 -6.97 28.26
C LEU A 16 -8.97 -7.72 27.06
N SER A 17 -9.65 -8.70 26.48
CA SER A 17 -9.17 -9.42 25.28
C SER A 17 -9.38 -8.65 23.97
N MET A 18 -10.15 -7.55 23.99
CA MET A 18 -10.33 -6.64 22.87
C MET A 18 -9.26 -5.55 22.77
N THR A 19 -8.10 -5.74 23.39
CA THR A 19 -6.92 -4.95 23.07
C THR A 19 -6.48 -5.30 21.64
N ALA A 20 -7.10 -4.64 20.66
CA ALA A 20 -6.64 -4.67 19.29
C ALA A 20 -5.19 -4.20 19.28
N THR A 21 -4.26 -5.12 19.03
CA THR A 21 -2.90 -4.74 18.72
C THR A 21 -2.97 -3.82 17.52
N SER A 22 -2.47 -2.60 17.66
CA SER A 22 -2.33 -1.68 16.53
C SER A 22 -1.46 -2.38 15.48
N THR A 23 -2.10 -2.81 14.40
CA THR A 23 -1.39 -3.27 13.22
C THR A 23 -1.30 -2.05 12.32
N ASP A 24 -0.12 -1.47 12.23
CA ASP A 24 0.11 -0.39 11.28
C ASP A 24 0.18 -1.01 9.88
N ALA A 25 -0.91 -0.83 9.12
CA ALA A 25 -0.93 -1.21 7.72
C ALA A 25 -0.02 -0.23 6.97
N HIS A 26 1.01 -0.78 6.31
CA HIS A 26 1.95 -0.02 5.51
C HIS A 26 1.67 -0.30 4.04
N GLY A 27 1.44 0.74 3.24
CA GLY A 27 1.13 0.57 1.83
C GLY A 27 1.46 1.78 0.98
N VAL A 28 1.45 1.59 -0.33
CA VAL A 28 1.40 2.68 -1.30
C VAL A 28 0.15 2.50 -2.17
N PHE A 29 -0.59 3.57 -2.41
CA PHE A 29 -1.81 3.53 -3.22
C PHE A 29 -2.14 4.92 -3.76
N PHE A 30 -2.81 4.98 -4.90
CA PHE A 30 -3.34 6.24 -5.39
C PHE A 30 -4.64 6.61 -4.67
N ALA A 31 -4.77 7.90 -4.35
CA ALA A 31 -6.00 8.48 -3.84
C ALA A 31 -6.13 9.95 -4.23
N ASN A 32 -7.35 10.48 -4.19
CA ASN A 32 -7.58 11.90 -4.35
C ASN A 32 -7.02 12.65 -3.14
N ARG A 33 -6.13 13.62 -3.38
CA ARG A 33 -5.60 14.56 -2.39
C ARG A 33 -5.54 15.94 -3.00
N VAL A 34 -6.26 16.90 -2.41
CA VAL A 34 -6.24 18.31 -2.85
C VAL A 34 -6.44 18.44 -4.37
N ASP A 35 -7.47 17.79 -4.88
CA ASP A 35 -7.85 17.74 -6.32
C ASP A 35 -6.83 17.07 -7.26
N THR A 36 -5.83 16.36 -6.73
CA THR A 36 -4.86 15.59 -7.52
C THR A 36 -4.98 14.09 -7.26
N LYS A 37 -4.51 13.28 -8.21
CA LYS A 37 -4.29 11.84 -8.00
C LYS A 37 -2.90 11.63 -7.40
N ALA A 38 -2.82 11.65 -6.08
CA ALA A 38 -1.56 11.49 -5.36
C ALA A 38 -1.27 10.02 -5.10
N LEU A 39 0.00 9.62 -5.27
CA LEU A 39 0.47 8.36 -4.69
C LEU A 39 0.71 8.61 -3.20
N VAL A 40 -0.03 7.90 -2.35
CA VAL A 40 0.02 8.02 -0.90
C VAL A 40 0.91 6.92 -0.34
N LEU A 41 1.86 7.29 0.50
CA LEU A 41 2.55 6.36 1.40
C LEU A 41 1.76 6.32 2.72
N GLY A 42 0.89 5.32 2.86
CA GLY A 42 0.06 5.16 4.05
C GLY A 42 0.79 4.33 5.10
N GLU A 43 0.99 4.91 6.29
CA GLU A 43 1.55 4.21 7.46
C GLU A 43 0.69 4.56 8.69
N GLY A 44 -0.20 3.63 9.06
CA GLY A 44 -1.22 3.90 10.07
C GLY A 44 -2.23 4.95 9.59
N PRO A 45 -2.58 5.99 10.38
CA PRO A 45 -3.53 7.02 10.00
C PRO A 45 -2.93 8.14 9.14
N LEU A 46 -1.63 8.08 8.82
CA LEU A 46 -0.89 9.18 8.20
C LEU A 46 -0.61 8.93 6.73
N ASP A 47 -0.65 10.02 5.95
CA ASP A 47 -0.02 10.11 4.65
C ASP A 47 1.42 10.60 4.86
N ASN A 48 2.40 9.69 4.79
CA ASN A 48 3.80 10.01 5.03
C ASN A 48 4.41 10.69 3.79
N ALA A 49 5.23 11.71 4.04
CA ALA A 49 6.06 12.33 3.03
C ALA A 49 7.14 11.36 2.55
N TYR A 50 7.50 11.44 1.27
CA TYR A 50 8.60 10.69 0.68
C TYR A 50 9.28 11.50 -0.43
N ASP A 51 10.53 11.17 -0.69
CA ASP A 51 11.25 11.68 -1.86
C ASP A 51 10.63 11.09 -3.13
N PRO A 52 10.20 11.89 -4.14
CA PRO A 52 9.72 11.39 -5.42
C PRO A 52 10.59 10.31 -6.05
N ALA A 53 11.90 10.33 -5.83
CA ALA A 53 12.84 9.31 -6.30
C ALA A 53 12.58 7.92 -5.68
N CYS A 54 11.77 7.78 -4.63
CA CYS A 54 11.29 6.48 -4.17
C CYS A 54 10.40 5.79 -5.22
N VAL A 55 9.68 6.56 -6.05
CA VAL A 55 8.89 5.98 -7.16
C VAL A 55 9.83 5.70 -8.32
N GLN A 56 10.18 4.43 -8.51
CA GLN A 56 11.13 4.01 -9.53
C GLN A 56 10.46 3.83 -10.90
N ARG A 57 9.21 3.36 -10.90
CA ARG A 57 8.47 3.06 -12.14
C ARG A 57 6.96 3.10 -11.91
N ILE A 58 6.24 3.57 -12.93
CA ILE A 58 4.78 3.44 -13.05
C ILE A 58 4.51 2.83 -14.43
N ASP A 59 4.17 1.54 -14.45
CA ASP A 59 3.71 0.90 -15.69
C ASP A 59 2.21 1.19 -15.84
N ALA A 60 1.80 1.78 -16.95
CA ALA A 60 0.41 2.15 -17.20
C ALA A 60 -0.17 1.32 -18.36
N TYR A 61 -1.45 0.99 -18.25
CA TYR A 61 -2.20 0.22 -19.23
C TYR A 61 -3.57 0.86 -19.45
N ASP A 62 -4.03 0.89 -20.69
CA ASP A 62 -5.35 1.41 -21.06
C ASP A 62 -6.49 0.43 -20.63
N VAL A 63 -7.74 0.80 -20.93
CA VAL A 63 -8.92 -0.06 -20.68
C VAL A 63 -8.88 -1.43 -21.39
N ASN A 64 -8.09 -1.56 -22.45
CA ASN A 64 -7.87 -2.80 -23.20
C ASN A 64 -6.62 -3.57 -22.75
N PHE A 65 -6.02 -3.15 -21.62
CA PHE A 65 -4.79 -3.71 -21.07
C PHE A 65 -3.56 -3.56 -21.99
N GLN A 66 -3.58 -2.60 -22.92
CA GLN A 66 -2.43 -2.25 -23.76
C GLN A 66 -1.55 -1.23 -23.04
N PRO A 67 -0.21 -1.30 -23.18
CA PRO A 67 0.68 -0.31 -22.60
C PRO A 67 0.33 1.12 -23.01
N THR A 68 0.28 2.02 -22.05
CA THR A 68 0.07 3.47 -22.25
C THR A 68 0.98 4.24 -21.30
N THR A 69 0.80 5.55 -21.18
CA THR A 69 1.57 6.42 -20.28
C THR A 69 0.65 7.20 -19.36
N VAL A 70 1.21 7.65 -18.23
CA VAL A 70 0.62 8.68 -17.36
C VAL A 70 1.62 9.82 -17.21
N GLU A 71 1.12 11.04 -17.09
CA GLU A 71 2.00 12.15 -16.72
C GLU A 71 2.29 12.05 -15.23
N ARG A 72 3.58 11.94 -14.87
CA ARG A 72 4.04 11.99 -13.49
C ARG A 72 4.47 13.41 -13.15
N VAL A 73 4.00 13.91 -12.02
CA VAL A 73 4.38 15.22 -11.49
C VAL A 73 5.04 15.06 -10.13
N ASP A 74 6.30 15.44 -10.05
CA ASP A 74 7.10 15.37 -8.81
C ASP A 74 6.86 16.63 -7.97
N GLY A 75 6.36 16.42 -6.74
CA GLY A 75 6.29 17.45 -5.72
C GLY A 75 7.51 17.40 -4.78
N GLU A 76 7.49 18.20 -3.73
CA GLU A 76 8.57 18.17 -2.72
C GLU A 76 8.54 16.90 -1.85
N LYS A 77 7.35 16.36 -1.58
CA LYS A 77 7.12 15.33 -0.56
C LYS A 77 6.28 14.15 -1.03
N ASN A 78 5.95 14.11 -2.31
CA ASN A 78 5.18 13.05 -2.94
C ASN A 78 5.24 13.20 -4.46
N ILE A 79 4.65 12.24 -5.18
CA ILE A 79 4.25 12.42 -6.57
C ILE A 79 2.74 12.54 -6.70
N THR A 80 2.31 13.13 -7.80
CA THR A 80 0.95 12.99 -8.33
C THR A 80 1.02 12.50 -9.77
N ILE A 81 -0.13 12.06 -10.31
CA ILE A 81 -0.25 11.75 -11.73
C ILE A 81 -1.42 12.49 -12.36
N VAL A 82 -1.32 12.76 -13.66
CA VAL A 82 -2.44 13.13 -14.51
C VAL A 82 -2.80 11.90 -15.35
N PRO A 83 -3.94 11.25 -15.08
CA PRO A 83 -4.37 10.08 -15.86
C PRO A 83 -4.90 10.51 -17.23
N GLY A 84 -4.60 9.73 -18.28
CA GLY A 84 -5.28 9.86 -19.57
C GLY A 84 -6.73 9.36 -19.52
N ASP A 85 -7.54 9.76 -20.51
CA ASP A 85 -8.98 9.47 -20.56
C ASP A 85 -9.31 7.96 -20.60
N ASP A 86 -8.41 7.16 -21.16
CA ASP A 86 -8.54 5.71 -21.31
C ASP A 86 -7.66 4.92 -20.34
N LEU A 87 -7.08 5.58 -19.33
CA LEU A 87 -6.26 4.89 -18.34
C LEU A 87 -7.08 3.80 -17.64
N GLY A 88 -6.60 2.57 -17.75
CA GLY A 88 -7.23 1.40 -17.16
C GLY A 88 -6.58 1.00 -15.83
N VAL A 89 -5.29 0.69 -15.86
CA VAL A 89 -4.55 0.14 -14.70
C VAL A 89 -3.17 0.77 -14.62
N THR A 90 -2.68 0.99 -13.40
CA THR A 90 -1.25 1.27 -13.16
C THR A 90 -0.65 0.26 -12.22
N ALA A 91 0.59 -0.15 -12.49
CA ALA A 91 1.45 -0.87 -11.55
C ALA A 91 2.59 0.06 -11.11
N THR A 92 2.63 0.40 -9.82
CA THR A 92 3.63 1.31 -9.25
C THR A 92 4.66 0.54 -8.46
N PHE A 93 5.93 0.90 -8.65
CA PHE A 93 7.09 0.30 -8.02
C PHE A 93 7.79 1.35 -7.16
N PHE A 94 7.76 1.14 -5.86
CA PHE A 94 8.21 2.09 -4.85
C PHE A 94 9.36 1.48 -4.04
N ASP A 95 10.57 2.00 -4.25
CA ASP A 95 11.75 1.68 -3.47
C ASP A 95 11.87 2.67 -2.30
N TYR A 96 11.52 2.21 -1.10
CA TYR A 96 11.62 3.04 0.10
C TYR A 96 13.04 3.05 0.69
N GLY A 97 13.94 2.22 0.16
CA GLY A 97 15.30 2.06 0.65
C GLY A 97 15.41 1.16 1.87
N TYR A 98 16.42 1.43 2.69
CA TYR A 98 16.80 0.60 3.82
C TYR A 98 16.39 1.23 5.14
N PHE A 99 16.04 0.39 6.10
CA PHE A 99 15.79 0.75 7.49
C PHE A 99 16.80 0.01 8.35
N ALA A 100 17.85 0.73 8.75
CA ALA A 100 18.97 0.21 9.52
C ALA A 100 18.66 0.31 11.03
N LYS A 101 18.58 -0.83 11.72
CA LYS A 101 18.37 -0.88 13.17
C LYS A 101 19.71 -0.99 13.88
N THR A 102 19.95 -0.12 14.85
CA THR A 102 21.18 -0.10 15.67
C THR A 102 20.98 -0.79 17.03
N THR A 103 22.07 -1.06 17.75
CA THR A 103 22.06 -1.74 19.06
C THR A 103 21.29 -0.99 20.15
N ASP A 104 21.19 0.33 20.04
CA ASP A 104 20.35 1.18 20.90
C ASP A 104 18.86 1.13 20.54
N GLY A 105 18.48 0.38 19.51
CA GLY A 105 17.11 0.20 19.05
C GLY A 105 16.62 1.26 18.07
N LYS A 106 17.41 2.28 17.73
CA LYS A 106 17.03 3.29 16.73
C LYS A 106 16.90 2.65 15.34
N VAL A 107 15.91 3.09 14.57
CA VAL A 107 15.74 2.72 13.16
C VAL A 107 16.05 3.94 12.31
N ILE A 108 17.03 3.83 11.42
CA ILE A 108 17.54 4.90 10.57
C ILE A 108 17.13 4.59 9.12
N PRO A 109 16.20 5.35 8.53
CA PRO A 109 15.94 5.30 7.09
C PRO A 109 17.18 5.78 6.33
N THR A 110 17.65 5.00 5.35
CA THR A 110 18.83 5.34 4.55
C THR A 110 18.81 4.71 3.16
N ARG A 111 19.55 5.30 2.22
CA ARG A 111 19.88 4.68 0.93
C ARG A 111 21.20 3.92 0.96
N ASP A 112 22.04 4.17 1.95
CA ASP A 112 23.31 3.48 2.17
C ASP A 112 23.54 3.28 3.67
N TYR A 113 23.72 2.02 4.08
CA TYR A 113 23.96 1.65 5.47
C TYR A 113 25.42 1.27 5.75
N SER A 114 26.31 1.37 4.75
CA SER A 114 27.71 0.93 4.85
C SER A 114 28.51 1.62 5.96
N ASN A 115 28.17 2.88 6.26
CA ASN A 115 28.84 3.71 7.28
C ASN A 115 28.07 3.78 8.62
N ILE A 116 27.01 2.99 8.80
CA ILE A 116 26.25 2.97 10.05
C ILE A 116 26.91 1.98 11.02
N GLU A 117 27.54 2.52 12.05
CA GLU A 117 28.12 1.73 13.14
C GLU A 117 27.04 1.05 14.00
N ASN A 118 27.42 -0.01 14.73
CA ASN A 118 26.56 -0.72 15.69
C ASN A 118 25.25 -1.26 15.08
N LEU A 119 25.30 -1.68 13.81
CA LEU A 119 24.18 -2.24 13.08
C LEU A 119 23.77 -3.62 13.63
N VAL A 120 22.48 -3.82 13.85
CA VAL A 120 21.89 -5.11 14.28
C VAL A 120 21.19 -5.80 13.12
N SER A 121 20.42 -5.05 12.33
CA SER A 121 19.66 -5.58 11.20
C SER A 121 19.36 -4.50 10.18
N VAL A 122 19.15 -4.89 8.93
CA VAL A 122 18.68 -4.00 7.87
C VAL A 122 17.45 -4.59 7.23
N THR A 123 16.40 -3.79 7.12
CA THR A 123 15.22 -4.12 6.31
C THR A 123 15.28 -3.34 5.01
N TYR A 124 15.23 -4.03 3.87
CA TYR A 124 15.00 -3.40 2.57
C TYR A 124 13.49 -3.34 2.31
N ALA A 125 12.94 -2.14 2.18
CA ALA A 125 11.51 -1.91 2.04
C ALA A 125 11.16 -1.54 0.60
N TYR A 126 10.57 -2.50 -0.12
CA TYR A 126 10.06 -2.30 -1.46
C TYR A 126 8.55 -2.53 -1.49
N LYS A 127 7.81 -1.59 -2.06
CA LYS A 127 6.34 -1.62 -2.11
C LYS A 127 5.87 -1.62 -3.56
N TYR A 128 4.80 -2.36 -3.83
CA TYR A 128 4.17 -2.45 -5.15
C TYR A 128 2.69 -2.13 -5.00
N ASN A 129 2.11 -1.44 -5.98
CA ASN A 129 0.67 -1.17 -6.02
C ASN A 129 0.11 -1.46 -7.41
N VAL A 130 -1.06 -2.09 -7.45
CA VAL A 130 -1.89 -2.15 -8.66
C VAL A 130 -3.15 -1.32 -8.40
N HIS A 131 -3.39 -0.32 -9.23
CA HIS A 131 -4.55 0.56 -9.13
C HIS A 131 -5.41 0.44 -10.38
N TYR A 132 -6.72 0.25 -10.20
CA TYR A 132 -7.71 0.24 -11.26
C TYR A 132 -8.33 1.63 -11.36
N TRP A 133 -8.24 2.25 -12.53
CA TRP A 133 -8.70 3.60 -12.83
C TRP A 133 -10.06 3.62 -13.54
N SER A 134 -10.41 2.52 -14.21
CA SER A 134 -11.64 2.38 -14.97
C SER A 134 -12.33 1.05 -14.68
N ASP A 135 -13.66 1.08 -14.57
CA ASP A 135 -14.53 -0.09 -14.44
C ASP A 135 -14.59 -0.94 -15.73
N LYS A 136 -14.18 -0.37 -16.86
CA LYS A 136 -14.14 -1.03 -18.18
C LYS A 136 -13.00 -2.04 -18.31
N VAL A 137 -12.00 -1.98 -17.44
CA VAL A 137 -10.88 -2.92 -17.45
C VAL A 137 -11.34 -4.32 -17.08
N ARG A 138 -10.95 -5.32 -17.87
CA ARG A 138 -10.95 -6.71 -17.43
C ARG A 138 -9.66 -7.02 -16.67
N PRO A 139 -9.70 -7.40 -15.37
CA PRO A 139 -8.50 -7.74 -14.64
C PRO A 139 -7.67 -8.84 -15.31
N ALA A 140 -6.36 -8.66 -15.29
CA ALA A 140 -5.38 -9.63 -15.76
C ALA A 140 -4.12 -9.55 -14.91
N GLY A 141 -3.27 -10.58 -15.00
CA GLY A 141 -1.94 -10.55 -14.40
C GLY A 141 -1.04 -9.57 -15.14
N LEU A 142 -0.20 -8.87 -14.40
CA LEU A 142 0.81 -7.96 -14.88
C LEU A 142 2.17 -8.65 -14.87
N TYR A 143 3.00 -8.42 -15.88
CA TYR A 143 4.36 -8.96 -15.87
C TYR A 143 5.23 -8.22 -14.82
N ASN A 144 6.24 -8.88 -14.26
CA ASN A 144 7.21 -8.30 -13.31
C ASN A 144 6.66 -7.74 -11.99
N VAL A 145 5.44 -8.10 -11.57
CA VAL A 145 4.99 -7.87 -10.19
C VAL A 145 5.17 -9.18 -9.39
N PRO A 146 6.05 -9.23 -8.36
CA PRO A 146 6.49 -10.48 -7.74
C PRO A 146 5.38 -11.33 -7.10
N ILE A 147 4.43 -10.68 -6.42
CA ILE A 147 3.25 -11.33 -5.85
C ILE A 147 2.04 -10.52 -6.29
N GLN A 148 1.06 -11.17 -6.88
CA GLN A 148 -0.13 -10.49 -7.39
C GLN A 148 -1.41 -11.10 -6.87
N ILE A 149 -2.26 -10.24 -6.35
CA ILE A 149 -3.64 -10.55 -5.99
C ILE A 149 -4.50 -9.93 -7.09
N VAL A 150 -4.94 -10.75 -8.04
CA VAL A 150 -5.72 -10.31 -9.19
C VAL A 150 -7.19 -10.62 -8.93
N PRO A 151 -8.07 -9.63 -8.89
CA PRO A 151 -9.49 -9.87 -8.73
C PRO A 151 -10.05 -10.53 -10.00
N MET A 152 -10.99 -11.46 -9.84
CA MET A 152 -11.60 -12.18 -10.98
C MET A 152 -12.54 -11.30 -11.80
N VAL A 153 -13.02 -10.21 -11.20
CA VAL A 153 -13.86 -9.17 -11.79
C VAL A 153 -13.33 -7.80 -11.38
N ASN A 154 -13.63 -6.75 -12.13
CA ASN A 154 -13.17 -5.42 -11.78
C ASN A 154 -13.78 -4.99 -10.43
N PRO A 155 -12.97 -4.63 -9.42
CA PRO A 155 -13.51 -4.27 -8.11
C PRO A 155 -14.37 -3.00 -8.15
N LEU A 156 -14.19 -2.13 -9.15
CA LEU A 156 -15.00 -0.92 -9.34
C LEU A 156 -16.45 -1.22 -9.77
N THR A 157 -16.73 -2.44 -10.24
CA THR A 157 -18.10 -2.87 -10.61
C THR A 157 -18.86 -3.49 -9.44
N LEU A 158 -18.19 -3.73 -8.30
CA LEU A 158 -18.78 -4.38 -7.13
C LEU A 158 -19.46 -3.37 -6.20
N ARG A 159 -20.50 -3.82 -5.51
CA ARG A 159 -21.20 -3.08 -4.46
C ARG A 159 -20.80 -3.59 -3.09
N ARG A 160 -21.10 -2.80 -2.06
CA ARG A 160 -20.93 -3.23 -0.67
C ARG A 160 -21.74 -4.50 -0.42
N GLY A 161 -21.05 -5.54 0.08
CA GLY A 161 -21.66 -6.84 0.37
C GLY A 161 -21.47 -7.88 -0.75
N ASP A 162 -21.03 -7.46 -1.94
CA ASP A 162 -20.72 -8.40 -3.01
C ASP A 162 -19.46 -9.20 -2.71
N THR A 163 -19.40 -10.43 -3.23
CA THR A 163 -18.24 -11.31 -3.08
C THR A 163 -17.12 -10.90 -4.04
N LEU A 164 -15.95 -10.56 -3.49
CA LEU A 164 -14.72 -10.35 -4.25
C LEU A 164 -13.93 -11.66 -4.37
N ASN A 165 -14.00 -12.31 -5.53
CA ASN A 165 -13.18 -13.49 -5.81
C ASN A 165 -11.79 -13.06 -6.29
N LEU A 166 -10.75 -13.70 -5.75
CA LEU A 166 -9.35 -13.35 -6.00
C LEU A 166 -8.59 -14.55 -6.58
N ARG A 167 -7.61 -14.26 -7.42
CA ARG A 167 -6.58 -15.20 -7.88
C ARG A 167 -5.22 -14.70 -7.42
N ILE A 168 -4.43 -15.60 -6.84
CA ILE A 168 -3.10 -15.28 -6.33
C ILE A 168 -2.05 -15.89 -7.24
N TYR A 169 -1.17 -15.04 -7.77
CA TYR A 169 0.03 -15.43 -8.50
C TYR A 169 1.26 -15.22 -7.61
N LYS A 170 2.20 -16.16 -7.68
CA LYS A 170 3.50 -16.16 -7.00
C LYS A 170 4.61 -16.31 -8.02
#